data_AF-A0A7X7LDJ0-F1
#
_entry.id   AF-A0A7X7LDJ0-F1
#
_cell.length_a   1.000
_cell.length_b   1.000
_cell.length_c   1.000
_cell.angle_alpha   90.00
_cell.angle_beta   90.00
_cell.angle_gamma   90.00
#
_symmetry.space_group_name_H-M   'P 1'
#
loop_
_entity.id
_entity.type
_entity.pdbx_description
1 polymer ?
#
loop_
_entity_poly.entity_id
_entity_poly.type
_entity_poly.pdbx_seq_one_letter_code
_entity_poly.pdbx_strand_id
1 'polypeptide(L)'
;MTLRLVSAGIACLLACTLYSAEYVAQPSSFNTSWNVPTLWDVGDFPRAVGDVAIITNGYIGNGTGERRVQLNVAVTVSVVRFAGVTPSNMYPNISAAGGRLYMESLSGNAQIQADSYTAYSWGSAVSAAMEPLSDTDIRVTTNKIFVLQSTLYGAGGLHFYVPRGGGMLETRSPASPDYTGTVYIEQSAGNFVIAQNSAHIFTNATVVIRNGATLTVGGVTRFGSEIRMEPGSRLDGYVGKYTYLYSSLVVFGNATNATRYNGFVDFRGDVSGTGEFVKINSAANGTNYFTGTISPGFSAGTLTINELGGVTRIGMPGTPVTLQIEDKDQLELINMDEAVDLTNVNVKFLTSTEPGTTNWFLTCTSTAVNGLNGIEYAPGLTGVVMYEADRVGAVVVPEPAVFMLGALAVLAAIKRQRRDWTKPGATRWS
;
A
#
# COMPACT_ATOMS: atom_id res chain seq x y z
N MET A 1 50.49 -11.24 22.77
CA MET A 1 49.57 -10.55 21.83
C MET A 1 48.92 -11.49 20.81
N THR A 2 49.28 -12.77 20.77
CA THR A 2 48.82 -13.78 19.81
C THR A 2 47.60 -14.61 20.25
N LEU A 3 47.23 -14.61 21.55
CA LEU A 3 46.09 -15.39 22.04
C LEU A 3 44.72 -14.71 21.82
N ARG A 4 44.67 -13.36 21.80
CA ARG A 4 43.41 -12.60 21.62
C ARG A 4 42.88 -12.58 20.18
N LEU A 5 43.77 -12.76 19.20
CA LEU A 5 43.41 -12.80 17.77
C LEU A 5 42.79 -14.14 17.36
N VAL A 6 43.19 -15.25 17.99
CA VAL A 6 42.62 -16.58 17.70
C VAL A 6 41.20 -16.71 18.29
N SER A 7 40.94 -16.16 19.47
CA SER A 7 39.60 -16.12 20.07
C SER A 7 38.62 -15.20 19.34
N ALA A 8 39.09 -14.08 18.75
CA ALA A 8 38.26 -13.22 17.92
C ALA A 8 37.97 -13.84 16.54
N GLY A 9 38.94 -14.57 15.96
CA GLY A 9 38.75 -15.32 14.71
C GLY A 9 37.77 -16.48 14.86
N ILE A 10 37.81 -17.22 15.97
CA ILE A 10 36.87 -18.30 16.27
C ILE A 10 35.47 -17.76 16.59
N ALA A 11 35.36 -16.62 17.29
CA ALA A 11 34.07 -15.97 17.53
C ALA A 11 33.43 -15.43 16.23
N CYS A 12 34.22 -14.90 15.29
CA CYS A 12 33.71 -14.47 13.98
C CYS A 12 33.40 -15.65 13.03
N LEU A 13 34.11 -16.78 13.12
CA LEU A 13 33.78 -18.00 12.37
C LEU A 13 32.53 -18.70 12.92
N LEU A 14 32.29 -18.64 14.24
CA LEU A 14 31.05 -19.11 14.87
C LEU A 14 29.84 -18.18 14.62
N ALA A 15 30.07 -16.88 14.44
CA ALA A 15 29.03 -15.92 14.09
C ALA A 15 28.52 -16.04 12.63
N CYS A 16 29.24 -16.76 11.76
CA CYS A 16 28.90 -16.92 10.36
C CYS A 16 28.14 -18.24 10.04
N THR A 17 27.82 -19.06 11.04
CA THR A 17 27.09 -20.34 10.85
C THR A 17 26.09 -20.61 11.98
N LEU A 18 25.02 -19.83 12.07
CA LEU A 18 23.91 -20.10 13.01
C LEU A 18 22.65 -20.64 12.29
N TYR A 19 22.84 -21.42 11.22
CA TYR A 19 21.83 -22.42 10.84
C TYR A 19 22.27 -23.76 11.43
N SER A 20 21.62 -24.21 12.51
CA SER A 20 22.16 -25.29 13.35
C SER A 20 21.80 -26.68 12.83
N ALA A 21 20.62 -26.84 12.20
CA ALA A 21 20.18 -28.11 11.61
C ALA A 21 19.22 -27.89 10.43
N GLU A 22 19.39 -28.68 9.38
CA GLU A 22 18.45 -28.74 8.24
C GLU A 22 17.56 -29.98 8.35
N TYR A 23 16.27 -29.78 8.18
CA TYR A 23 15.26 -30.83 8.25
C TYR A 23 14.49 -30.86 6.94
N VAL A 24 14.58 -31.96 6.20
CA VAL A 24 13.89 -32.13 4.93
C VAL A 24 12.62 -32.94 5.16
N ALA A 25 11.48 -32.35 4.80
CA ALA A 25 10.20 -33.04 4.76
C ALA A 25 9.76 -33.27 3.31
N GLN A 26 9.21 -34.45 3.06
CA GLN A 26 8.57 -34.80 1.80
C GLN A 26 7.06 -35.00 2.04
N PRO A 27 6.23 -33.99 1.76
CA PRO A 27 4.80 -34.08 2.03
C PRO A 27 4.16 -35.22 1.23
N SER A 28 3.65 -36.22 1.94
CA SER A 28 2.95 -37.37 1.36
C SER A 28 1.47 -37.39 1.78
N SER A 29 0.70 -38.40 1.37
CA SER A 29 -0.66 -38.63 1.88
C SER A 29 -0.68 -39.24 3.29
N PHE A 30 0.48 -39.68 3.78
CA PHE A 30 0.65 -40.31 5.09
C PHE A 30 1.54 -39.42 5.95
N ASN A 31 1.27 -39.36 7.26
CA ASN A 31 2.07 -38.61 8.24
C ASN A 31 2.28 -37.14 7.85
N THR A 32 1.19 -36.36 7.88
CA THR A 32 1.19 -34.95 7.48
C THR A 32 1.56 -34.00 8.61
N SER A 33 1.58 -34.44 9.87
CA SER A 33 1.80 -33.58 11.04
C SER A 33 3.27 -33.18 11.21
N TRP A 34 3.52 -31.90 11.52
CA TRP A 34 4.86 -31.32 11.66
C TRP A 34 5.70 -32.03 12.72
N ASN A 35 5.11 -32.40 13.86
CA ASN A 35 5.85 -33.04 14.94
C ASN A 35 6.04 -34.56 14.77
N VAL A 36 5.68 -35.14 13.63
CA VAL A 36 5.84 -36.57 13.37
C VAL A 36 7.24 -36.82 12.82
N PRO A 37 8.14 -37.51 13.55
CA PRO A 37 9.53 -37.71 13.13
C PRO A 37 9.68 -38.37 11.76
N THR A 38 8.77 -39.29 11.40
CA THR A 38 8.80 -40.01 10.12
C THR A 38 8.42 -39.15 8.91
N LEU A 39 7.95 -37.91 9.10
CA LEU A 39 7.78 -36.95 8.01
C LEU A 39 9.13 -36.39 7.53
N TRP A 40 10.13 -36.37 8.41
CA TRP A 40 11.40 -35.71 8.21
C TRP A 40 12.51 -36.73 7.99
N ASP A 41 13.37 -36.50 7.01
CA ASP A 41 14.39 -37.46 6.56
C ASP A 41 15.39 -37.83 7.67
N VAL A 42 15.61 -36.93 8.63
CA VAL A 42 16.54 -37.13 9.76
C VAL A 42 15.90 -37.79 10.98
N GLY A 43 14.59 -38.09 10.94
CA GLY A 43 13.88 -38.71 12.05
C GLY A 43 13.70 -37.81 13.29
N ASP A 44 13.73 -36.50 13.11
CA ASP A 44 13.32 -35.45 14.07
C ASP A 44 12.78 -34.25 13.29
N PHE A 45 12.21 -33.25 13.97
CA PHE A 45 11.55 -32.10 13.32
C PHE A 45 12.15 -30.75 13.76
N PRO A 46 12.08 -29.72 12.89
CA PRO A 46 12.58 -28.38 13.20
C PRO A 46 11.71 -27.71 14.26
N ARG A 47 12.36 -27.13 15.28
CA ARG A 47 11.70 -26.57 16.48
C ARG A 47 12.51 -25.52 17.23
N ALA A 48 13.69 -25.15 16.76
CA ALA A 48 14.56 -24.17 17.40
C ALA A 48 14.92 -23.00 16.46
N VAL A 49 15.25 -21.86 17.06
CA VAL A 49 15.88 -20.75 16.33
C VAL A 49 17.19 -21.25 15.71
N GLY A 50 17.40 -20.93 14.44
CA GLY A 50 18.50 -21.43 13.61
C GLY A 50 18.13 -22.68 12.81
N ASP A 51 17.00 -23.35 13.08
CA ASP A 51 16.58 -24.50 12.27
C ASP A 51 16.09 -24.07 10.89
N VAL A 52 16.37 -24.93 9.91
CA VAL A 52 15.93 -24.79 8.51
C VAL A 52 14.97 -25.92 8.18
N ALA A 53 13.71 -25.59 7.92
CA ALA A 53 12.70 -26.52 7.44
C ALA A 53 12.65 -26.49 5.90
N ILE A 54 13.05 -27.58 5.24
CA ILE A 54 13.01 -27.72 3.79
C ILE A 54 11.82 -28.61 3.42
N ILE A 55 10.82 -28.03 2.74
CA ILE A 55 9.64 -28.75 2.26
C ILE A 55 9.82 -29.00 0.76
N THR A 56 10.16 -30.23 0.38
CA THR A 56 10.41 -30.57 -1.03
C THR A 56 9.17 -31.13 -1.72
N ASN A 57 8.97 -30.74 -2.98
CA ASN A 57 7.89 -31.26 -3.81
C ASN A 57 8.32 -32.33 -4.84
N GLY A 58 9.62 -32.69 -4.87
CA GLY A 58 10.19 -33.54 -5.92
C GLY A 58 9.60 -34.95 -6.04
N TYR A 59 8.99 -35.45 -4.97
CA TYR A 59 8.39 -36.79 -4.91
C TYR A 59 6.88 -36.77 -4.71
N ILE A 60 6.25 -35.59 -4.84
CA ILE A 60 4.81 -35.51 -4.78
C ILE A 60 4.24 -36.22 -6.01
N GLY A 61 3.56 -37.35 -5.79
CA GLY A 61 3.06 -38.23 -6.85
C GLY A 61 2.08 -37.57 -7.82
N ASN A 62 1.61 -38.36 -8.80
CA ASN A 62 0.75 -37.87 -9.88
C ASN A 62 -0.66 -37.51 -9.37
N GLY A 63 -0.89 -36.23 -9.10
CA GLY A 63 -2.19 -35.72 -8.68
C GLY A 63 -2.35 -34.22 -8.94
N THR A 64 -3.45 -33.67 -8.42
CA THR A 64 -3.80 -32.25 -8.46
C THR A 64 -4.07 -31.75 -7.05
N GLY A 65 -3.66 -30.52 -6.73
CA GLY A 65 -3.97 -29.86 -5.46
C GLY A 65 -2.84 -29.88 -4.44
N GLU A 66 -3.14 -29.48 -3.20
CA GLU A 66 -2.10 -29.33 -2.18
C GLU A 66 -1.66 -30.64 -1.52
N ARG A 67 -0.38 -30.72 -1.16
CA ARG A 67 0.13 -31.63 -0.12
C ARG A 67 0.45 -30.85 1.13
N ARG A 68 -0.21 -31.23 2.22
CA ARG A 68 -0.18 -30.50 3.47
C ARG A 68 0.90 -31.05 4.40
N VAL A 69 1.73 -30.16 4.92
CA VAL A 69 2.38 -30.33 6.21
C VAL A 69 1.52 -29.58 7.24
N GLN A 70 0.86 -30.32 8.11
CA GLN A 70 -0.02 -29.82 9.15
C GLN A 70 0.80 -29.31 10.34
N LEU A 71 0.79 -28.00 10.54
CA LEU A 71 1.42 -27.39 11.69
C LEU A 71 0.51 -27.57 12.92
N ASN A 72 0.76 -28.65 13.67
CA ASN A 72 -0.04 -29.10 14.80
C ASN A 72 0.57 -28.76 16.17
N VAL A 73 1.74 -28.12 16.18
CA VAL A 73 2.43 -27.63 17.38
C VAL A 73 2.98 -26.23 17.10
N ALA A 74 3.25 -25.47 18.16
CA ALA A 74 4.04 -24.25 18.08
C ALA A 74 5.50 -24.59 17.76
N VAL A 75 6.07 -23.99 16.72
CA VAL A 75 7.48 -24.20 16.33
C VAL A 75 8.15 -22.89 15.99
N THR A 76 9.41 -22.76 16.40
CA THR A 76 10.27 -21.66 15.98
C THR A 76 11.28 -22.18 14.97
N VAL A 77 11.45 -21.45 13.86
CA VAL A 77 12.45 -21.73 12.82
C VAL A 77 13.02 -20.41 12.30
N SER A 78 14.23 -20.47 11.74
CA SER A 78 14.82 -19.31 11.04
C SER A 78 14.54 -19.32 9.55
N VAL A 79 14.42 -20.51 8.95
CA VAL A 79 14.17 -20.63 7.51
C VAL A 79 13.11 -21.69 7.22
N VAL A 80 12.16 -21.34 6.37
CA VAL A 80 11.31 -22.27 5.64
C VAL A 80 11.67 -22.19 4.17
N ARG A 81 12.12 -23.30 3.58
CA ARG A 81 12.44 -23.39 2.16
C ARG A 81 11.52 -24.38 1.47
N PHE A 82 10.73 -23.92 0.52
CA PHE A 82 10.05 -24.78 -0.44
C PHE A 82 10.98 -25.04 -1.61
N ALA A 83 11.26 -26.30 -1.92
CA ALA A 83 12.21 -26.67 -2.98
C ALA A 83 11.68 -27.83 -3.84
N GLY A 84 12.41 -28.10 -4.92
CA GLY A 84 12.16 -29.23 -5.81
C GLY A 84 11.36 -28.87 -7.07
N VAL A 85 11.24 -29.87 -7.95
CA VAL A 85 10.51 -29.79 -9.22
C VAL A 85 9.65 -31.04 -9.34
N THR A 86 8.35 -30.87 -9.58
CA THR A 86 7.44 -31.98 -9.91
C THR A 86 6.68 -31.70 -11.22
N PRO A 87 6.52 -32.71 -12.10
CA PRO A 87 5.68 -32.59 -13.29
C PRO A 87 4.18 -32.64 -12.95
N SER A 88 3.82 -32.97 -11.71
CA SER A 88 2.43 -33.01 -11.26
C SER A 88 1.86 -31.62 -11.00
N ASN A 89 0.53 -31.54 -10.86
CA ASN A 89 -0.17 -30.33 -10.46
C ASN A 89 -0.27 -30.20 -8.93
N MET A 90 0.65 -30.82 -8.20
CA MET A 90 0.64 -30.79 -6.75
C MET A 90 1.68 -29.85 -6.19
N TYR A 91 1.29 -29.08 -5.16
CA TYR A 91 2.16 -28.12 -4.51
C TYR A 91 2.21 -28.33 -2.99
N PRO A 92 3.35 -28.10 -2.34
CA PRO A 92 3.48 -28.18 -0.89
C PRO A 92 2.82 -26.99 -0.20
N ASN A 93 2.15 -27.25 0.92
CA ASN A 93 1.54 -26.22 1.77
C ASN A 93 1.84 -26.51 3.24
N ILE A 94 2.35 -25.53 4.00
CA ILE A 94 2.32 -25.59 5.47
C ILE A 94 0.94 -25.11 5.91
N SER A 95 0.09 -26.07 6.27
CA SER A 95 -1.33 -25.87 6.56
C SER A 95 -1.62 -25.76 8.06
N ALA A 96 -2.69 -25.04 8.40
CA ALA A 96 -3.15 -24.90 9.78
C ALA A 96 -3.65 -26.24 10.37
N ALA A 97 -3.14 -26.60 11.55
CA ALA A 97 -3.65 -27.72 12.35
C ALA A 97 -3.62 -27.43 13.86
N GLY A 98 -3.78 -26.15 14.25
CA GLY A 98 -3.80 -25.70 15.64
C GLY A 98 -2.44 -25.22 16.19
N GLY A 99 -1.35 -25.41 15.44
CA GLY A 99 -0.03 -24.84 15.74
C GLY A 99 0.17 -23.43 15.18
N ARG A 100 1.33 -22.85 15.50
CA ARG A 100 1.77 -21.53 15.04
C ARG A 100 3.25 -21.59 14.64
N LEU A 101 3.57 -20.96 13.51
CA LEU A 101 4.93 -20.86 12.98
C LEU A 101 5.55 -19.54 13.47
N TYR A 102 6.54 -19.64 14.33
CA TYR A 102 7.32 -18.50 14.78
C TYR A 102 8.55 -18.37 13.88
N MET A 103 8.67 -17.22 13.21
CA MET A 103 9.82 -16.91 12.35
C MET A 103 10.78 -16.03 13.14
N GLU A 104 11.96 -16.55 13.46
CA GLU A 104 12.96 -15.86 14.27
C GLU A 104 14.36 -16.16 13.75
N SER A 105 15.21 -15.14 13.65
CA SER A 105 16.64 -15.31 13.41
C SER A 105 17.46 -14.56 14.46
N LEU A 106 18.55 -15.17 14.94
CA LEU A 106 19.52 -14.53 15.82
C LEU A 106 20.47 -13.59 15.06
N SER A 107 20.52 -13.69 13.73
CA SER A 107 21.33 -12.84 12.86
C SER A 107 20.62 -12.56 11.53
N GLY A 108 20.45 -11.28 11.20
CA GLY A 108 19.68 -10.87 10.03
C GLY A 108 18.20 -11.24 10.12
N ASN A 109 17.55 -11.37 8.95
CA ASN A 109 16.12 -11.66 8.86
C ASN A 109 15.88 -13.18 8.80
N ALA A 110 14.80 -13.65 9.42
CA ALA A 110 14.26 -14.98 9.14
C ALA A 110 13.77 -15.06 7.68
N GLN A 111 13.62 -16.25 7.11
CA GLN A 111 13.34 -16.38 5.68
C GLN A 111 12.29 -17.43 5.34
N ILE A 112 11.43 -17.08 4.38
CA ILE A 112 10.60 -18.01 3.63
C ILE A 112 11.05 -17.95 2.17
N GLN A 113 11.58 -19.05 1.66
CA GLN A 113 12.10 -19.17 0.30
C GLN A 113 11.16 -20.06 -0.52
N ALA A 114 10.51 -19.49 -1.51
CA ALA A 114 9.58 -20.18 -2.40
C ALA A 114 10.26 -20.53 -3.73
N ASP A 115 11.03 -21.62 -3.69
CA ASP A 115 11.91 -22.09 -4.78
C ASP A 115 11.38 -23.37 -5.46
N SER A 116 10.18 -23.85 -5.07
CA SER A 116 9.54 -25.04 -5.62
C SER A 116 8.77 -24.82 -6.94
N TYR A 117 8.95 -25.72 -7.90
CA TYR A 117 8.23 -25.71 -9.19
C TYR A 117 7.22 -26.86 -9.29
N THR A 118 6.04 -26.57 -9.84
CA THR A 118 4.99 -27.56 -10.16
C THR A 118 4.40 -27.25 -11.54
N ALA A 119 3.69 -28.20 -12.17
CA ALA A 119 2.93 -27.88 -13.39
C ALA A 119 1.71 -26.99 -13.10
N TYR A 120 1.23 -26.98 -11.85
CA TYR A 120 0.14 -26.13 -11.39
C TYR A 120 0.54 -24.64 -11.40
N SER A 121 -0.43 -23.74 -11.32
CA SER A 121 -0.13 -22.30 -11.21
C SER A 121 0.48 -21.95 -9.85
N TRP A 122 0.06 -22.63 -8.78
CA TRP A 122 0.66 -22.50 -7.45
C TRP A 122 1.89 -23.38 -7.29
N GLY A 123 3.00 -22.78 -6.86
CA GLY A 123 4.28 -23.45 -6.61
C GLY A 123 4.43 -23.93 -5.17
N SER A 124 3.91 -23.15 -4.21
CA SER A 124 3.92 -23.46 -2.77
C SER A 124 2.99 -22.51 -2.00
N ALA A 125 2.66 -22.87 -0.75
CA ALA A 125 1.86 -22.01 0.12
C ALA A 125 2.24 -22.13 1.60
N VAL A 126 1.94 -21.08 2.35
CA VAL A 126 1.86 -21.10 3.81
C VAL A 126 0.47 -20.62 4.20
N SER A 127 -0.29 -21.50 4.83
CA SER A 127 -1.66 -21.23 5.31
C SER A 127 -1.81 -21.41 6.83
N ALA A 128 -0.75 -21.89 7.51
CA ALA A 128 -0.71 -21.93 8.96
C ALA A 128 -0.59 -20.53 9.56
N ALA A 129 -1.06 -20.36 10.80
CA ALA A 129 -0.84 -19.13 11.55
C ALA A 129 0.66 -18.85 11.70
N MET A 130 1.06 -17.59 11.54
CA MET A 130 2.47 -17.19 11.56
C MET A 130 2.68 -15.97 12.45
N GLU A 131 3.80 -15.93 13.16
CA GLU A 131 4.23 -14.81 13.98
C GLU A 131 5.71 -14.51 13.71
N PRO A 132 6.00 -13.43 12.97
CA PRO A 132 7.36 -12.91 12.82
C PRO A 132 7.83 -12.34 14.16
N LEU A 133 8.75 -13.05 14.84
CA LEU A 133 9.41 -12.58 16.06
C LEU A 133 10.61 -11.69 15.73
N SER A 134 11.20 -11.88 14.54
CA SER A 134 12.14 -10.95 13.89
C SER A 134 11.61 -10.57 12.50
N ASP A 135 12.23 -9.58 11.87
CA ASP A 135 11.97 -9.29 10.46
C ASP A 135 12.16 -10.56 9.62
N THR A 136 11.25 -10.78 8.68
CA THR A 136 11.16 -12.01 7.88
C THR A 136 11.05 -11.68 6.40
N ASP A 137 11.99 -12.20 5.62
CA ASP A 137 11.99 -12.11 4.16
C ASP A 137 11.15 -13.22 3.55
N ILE A 138 10.21 -12.89 2.68
CA ILE A 138 9.49 -13.84 1.83
C ILE A 138 9.95 -13.65 0.40
N ARG A 139 10.74 -14.60 -0.10
CA ARG A 139 11.39 -14.54 -1.41
C ARG A 139 10.79 -15.54 -2.37
N VAL A 140 10.33 -15.09 -3.54
CA VAL A 140 9.72 -15.96 -4.57
C VAL A 140 10.59 -16.02 -5.82
N THR A 141 11.48 -17.02 -5.89
CA THR A 141 12.45 -17.11 -7.00
C THR A 141 11.99 -18.02 -8.14
N THR A 142 11.00 -18.89 -7.91
CA THR A 142 10.40 -19.70 -8.99
C THR A 142 9.59 -18.86 -9.94
N ASN A 143 9.30 -19.37 -11.14
CA ASN A 143 8.30 -18.78 -12.04
C ASN A 143 6.85 -19.13 -11.67
N LYS A 144 6.59 -19.57 -10.43
CA LYS A 144 5.27 -19.99 -9.94
C LYS A 144 4.77 -19.05 -8.84
N ILE A 145 3.51 -19.26 -8.46
CA ILE A 145 2.86 -18.45 -7.43
C ILE A 145 3.20 -19.04 -6.05
N PHE A 146 3.79 -18.23 -5.18
CA PHE A 146 3.79 -18.50 -3.73
C PHE A 146 2.56 -17.84 -3.11
N VAL A 147 1.82 -18.58 -2.29
CA VAL A 147 0.61 -18.06 -1.65
C VAL A 147 0.78 -17.96 -0.14
N LEU A 148 0.65 -16.74 0.39
CA LEU A 148 0.56 -16.48 1.83
C LEU A 148 -0.92 -16.34 2.23
N GLN A 149 -1.43 -17.29 3.02
CA GLN A 149 -2.81 -17.31 3.51
C GLN A 149 -2.85 -17.38 5.05
N SER A 150 -1.80 -16.90 5.69
CA SER A 150 -1.61 -16.99 7.14
C SER A 150 -2.40 -15.92 7.88
N THR A 151 -3.04 -16.29 8.98
CA THR A 151 -3.35 -15.31 10.02
C THR A 151 -2.03 -14.90 10.67
N LEU A 152 -1.77 -13.60 10.73
CA LEU A 152 -0.54 -13.06 11.28
C LEU A 152 -0.72 -12.54 12.70
N TYR A 153 0.35 -12.62 13.49
CA TYR A 153 0.45 -12.11 14.85
C TYR A 153 1.78 -11.39 15.04
N GLY A 154 1.85 -10.53 16.06
CA GLY A 154 3.10 -9.90 16.49
C GLY A 154 3.42 -8.63 15.72
N ALA A 155 4.71 -8.24 15.74
CA ALA A 155 5.15 -6.94 15.24
C ALA A 155 6.41 -6.99 14.36
N GLY A 156 7.04 -8.16 14.16
CA GLY A 156 8.19 -8.28 13.26
C GLY A 156 7.80 -7.93 11.82
N GLY A 157 8.71 -7.29 11.08
CA GLY A 157 8.46 -6.88 9.71
C GLY A 157 8.36 -8.06 8.74
N LEU A 158 7.57 -7.89 7.68
CA LEU A 158 7.51 -8.80 6.55
C LEU A 158 8.05 -8.12 5.30
N HIS A 159 9.03 -8.74 4.66
CA HIS A 159 9.66 -8.23 3.44
C HIS A 159 9.28 -9.12 2.26
N PHE A 160 8.34 -8.67 1.44
CA PHE A 160 7.92 -9.39 0.25
C PHE A 160 8.85 -9.04 -0.89
N TYR A 161 9.61 -10.03 -1.35
CA TYR A 161 10.61 -9.87 -2.39
C TYR A 161 10.36 -10.82 -3.56
N VAL A 162 10.08 -10.24 -4.73
CA VAL A 162 10.01 -10.98 -5.99
C VAL A 162 11.12 -10.48 -6.92
N PRO A 163 12.17 -11.27 -7.18
CA PRO A 163 13.22 -10.88 -8.10
C PRO A 163 12.74 -10.85 -9.56
N ARG A 164 13.47 -10.13 -10.42
CA ARG A 164 13.27 -10.17 -11.86
C ARG A 164 13.38 -11.61 -12.38
N GLY A 165 12.37 -12.06 -13.14
CA GLY A 165 12.29 -13.43 -13.63
C GLY A 165 11.73 -14.44 -12.62
N GLY A 166 11.46 -14.00 -11.38
CA GLY A 166 10.64 -14.74 -10.43
C GLY A 166 9.17 -14.81 -10.87
N GLY A 167 8.35 -15.38 -10.01
CA GLY A 167 6.95 -15.69 -10.28
C GLY A 167 6.07 -14.64 -9.67
N MET A 168 5.20 -15.04 -8.75
CA MET A 168 4.26 -14.12 -8.10
C MET A 168 4.17 -14.43 -6.62
N LEU A 169 4.13 -13.39 -5.78
CA LEU A 169 3.71 -13.51 -4.40
C LEU A 169 2.25 -13.09 -4.31
N GLU A 170 1.39 -14.01 -3.88
CA GLU A 170 -0.02 -13.74 -3.66
C GLU A 170 -0.34 -13.81 -2.17
N THR A 171 -0.88 -12.74 -1.59
CA THR A 171 -1.45 -12.78 -0.25
C THR A 171 -2.97 -12.84 -0.30
N ARG A 172 -3.52 -13.83 0.42
CA ARG A 172 -4.94 -13.94 0.79
C ARG A 172 -5.07 -14.06 2.31
N SER A 173 -4.13 -13.46 3.02
CA SER A 173 -4.12 -13.48 4.48
C SER A 173 -5.40 -12.83 4.99
N PRO A 174 -6.13 -13.45 5.94
CA PRO A 174 -7.35 -12.88 6.47
C PRO A 174 -7.06 -11.61 7.29
N ALA A 175 -8.11 -11.00 7.82
CA ALA A 175 -7.98 -9.95 8.82
C ALA A 175 -7.06 -10.45 9.94
N SER A 176 -6.00 -9.69 10.20
CA SER A 176 -4.97 -10.01 11.19
C SER A 176 -4.88 -8.82 12.15
N PRO A 177 -5.88 -8.64 13.04
CA PRO A 177 -5.91 -7.52 13.97
C PRO A 177 -4.77 -7.57 15.00
N ASP A 178 -4.26 -8.76 15.30
CA ASP A 178 -3.17 -8.96 16.27
C ASP A 178 -1.78 -8.80 15.64
N TYR A 179 -1.70 -8.40 14.37
CA TYR A 179 -0.47 -8.10 13.67
C TYR A 179 -0.33 -6.59 13.44
N THR A 180 0.69 -6.00 14.05
CA THR A 180 1.00 -4.56 14.00
C THR A 180 2.36 -4.27 13.36
N GLY A 181 2.98 -5.28 12.74
CA GLY A 181 4.25 -5.13 12.04
C GLY A 181 4.12 -4.32 10.75
N THR A 182 5.26 -4.09 10.09
CA THR A 182 5.28 -3.43 8.77
C THR A 182 5.41 -4.47 7.66
N VAL A 183 4.63 -4.35 6.59
CA VAL A 183 4.73 -5.17 5.38
C VAL A 183 5.39 -4.35 4.29
N TYR A 184 6.65 -4.65 3.99
CA TYR A 184 7.41 -4.05 2.90
C TYR A 184 7.17 -4.82 1.61
N ILE A 185 6.68 -4.12 0.59
CA ILE A 185 6.58 -4.61 -0.79
C ILE A 185 7.84 -4.13 -1.52
N GLU A 186 8.73 -5.06 -1.84
CA GLU A 186 10.04 -4.79 -2.42
C GLU A 186 10.23 -5.60 -3.69
N GLN A 187 10.85 -5.01 -4.71
CA GLN A 187 10.94 -5.66 -6.00
C GLN A 187 12.25 -5.36 -6.72
N SER A 188 12.67 -6.30 -7.59
CA SER A 188 13.42 -5.95 -8.80
C SER A 188 12.55 -6.21 -10.03
N ALA A 189 12.54 -5.25 -10.96
CA ALA A 189 11.66 -5.10 -12.12
C ALA A 189 11.00 -6.39 -12.70
N GLY A 190 9.68 -6.37 -12.91
CA GLY A 190 8.96 -7.27 -13.84
C GLY A 190 7.78 -8.11 -13.30
N ASN A 191 7.61 -8.28 -11.98
CA ASN A 191 6.57 -9.16 -11.40
C ASN A 191 5.86 -8.56 -10.16
N PHE A 192 4.59 -8.92 -9.96
CA PHE A 192 3.70 -8.22 -9.02
C PHE A 192 3.55 -8.98 -7.70
N VAL A 193 3.42 -8.24 -6.60
CA VAL A 193 2.75 -8.76 -5.40
C VAL A 193 1.25 -8.54 -5.57
N ILE A 194 0.44 -9.57 -5.33
CA ILE A 194 -1.02 -9.46 -5.43
C ILE A 194 -1.65 -9.71 -4.07
N ALA A 195 -2.52 -8.79 -3.65
CA ALA A 195 -3.41 -8.95 -2.52
C ALA A 195 -4.85 -9.09 -3.02
N GLN A 196 -5.47 -10.25 -2.83
CA GLN A 196 -6.81 -10.49 -3.38
C GLN A 196 -7.62 -11.55 -2.64
N ASN A 197 -8.90 -11.67 -3.01
CA ASN A 197 -9.84 -12.68 -2.52
C ASN A 197 -10.07 -12.65 -1.00
N SER A 198 -9.76 -11.53 -0.36
CA SER A 198 -10.03 -11.27 1.05
C SER A 198 -10.37 -9.81 1.23
N ALA A 199 -11.53 -9.52 1.81
CA ALA A 199 -11.99 -8.15 2.00
C ALA A 199 -11.08 -7.38 2.96
N HIS A 200 -10.48 -8.06 3.93
CA HIS A 200 -9.64 -7.47 4.96
C HIS A 200 -8.33 -8.24 5.04
N ILE A 201 -7.22 -7.55 4.86
CA ILE A 201 -5.86 -8.12 4.84
C ILE A 201 -4.96 -7.20 5.66
N PHE A 202 -4.18 -7.77 6.57
CA PHE A 202 -3.20 -7.06 7.41
C PHE A 202 -3.78 -5.82 8.12
N THR A 203 -5.00 -5.89 8.64
CA THR A 203 -5.84 -4.73 9.04
C THR A 203 -5.21 -3.70 9.99
N ASN A 204 -4.19 -4.07 10.76
CA ASN A 204 -3.48 -3.20 11.71
C ASN A 204 -2.00 -2.97 11.35
N ALA A 205 -1.55 -3.48 10.21
CA ALA A 205 -0.18 -3.32 9.75
C ALA A 205 -0.02 -2.06 8.90
N THR A 206 1.17 -1.44 8.95
CA THR A 206 1.58 -0.48 7.92
C THR A 206 2.08 -1.25 6.72
N VAL A 207 1.60 -0.89 5.53
CA VAL A 207 2.10 -1.42 4.26
C VAL A 207 2.98 -0.37 3.62
N VAL A 208 4.18 -0.72 3.19
CA VAL A 208 5.10 0.19 2.49
C VAL A 208 5.43 -0.38 1.12
N ILE A 209 5.09 0.35 0.06
CA ILE A 209 5.47 0.02 -1.32
C ILE A 209 6.69 0.87 -1.66
N ARG A 210 7.83 0.21 -1.92
CA ARG A 210 9.12 0.90 -2.09
C ARG A 210 9.97 0.34 -3.20
N ASN A 211 11.08 1.02 -3.50
CA ASN A 211 12.07 0.59 -4.48
C ASN A 211 11.48 0.30 -5.87
N GLY A 212 10.48 1.09 -6.29
CA GLY A 212 9.81 0.89 -7.57
C GLY A 212 8.89 -0.33 -7.65
N ALA A 213 8.56 -0.96 -6.52
CA ALA A 213 7.73 -2.14 -6.49
C ALA A 213 6.29 -1.84 -6.92
N THR A 214 5.63 -2.87 -7.48
CA THR A 214 4.20 -2.82 -7.79
C THR A 214 3.40 -3.76 -6.88
N LEU A 215 2.44 -3.19 -6.16
CA LEU A 215 1.39 -3.92 -5.44
C LEU A 215 0.11 -3.90 -6.27
N THR A 216 -0.51 -5.05 -6.50
CA THR A 216 -1.84 -5.16 -7.13
C THR A 216 -2.89 -5.59 -6.09
N VAL A 217 -4.02 -4.90 -6.04
CA VAL A 217 -5.11 -5.13 -5.07
C VAL A 217 -6.43 -5.48 -5.78
N GLY A 218 -7.08 -6.57 -5.40
CA GLY A 218 -8.29 -7.08 -6.08
C GLY A 218 -9.36 -7.63 -5.15
N GLY A 219 -10.52 -6.98 -5.09
CA GLY A 219 -11.60 -7.42 -4.19
C GLY A 219 -11.22 -7.26 -2.72
N VAL A 220 -10.40 -6.25 -2.43
CA VAL A 220 -9.95 -5.89 -1.08
C VAL A 220 -10.64 -4.59 -0.68
N THR A 221 -11.12 -4.58 0.56
CA THR A 221 -11.78 -3.43 1.20
C THR A 221 -10.85 -2.74 2.21
N ARG A 222 -9.97 -3.49 2.86
CA ARG A 222 -8.96 -2.93 3.76
C ARG A 222 -7.66 -3.70 3.61
N PHE A 223 -6.59 -2.99 3.28
CA PHE A 223 -5.24 -3.52 3.14
C PHE A 223 -4.30 -2.69 4.02
N GLY A 224 -3.92 -3.21 5.18
CA GLY A 224 -3.23 -2.39 6.17
C GLY A 224 -4.16 -1.50 7.00
N SER A 225 -3.58 -0.83 8.00
CA SER A 225 -4.11 0.41 8.59
C SER A 225 -3.73 1.63 7.75
N GLU A 226 -2.55 1.58 7.13
CA GLU A 226 -1.98 2.63 6.30
C GLU A 226 -1.17 1.99 5.15
N ILE A 227 -1.22 2.61 3.96
CA ILE A 227 -0.40 2.28 2.80
C ILE A 227 0.52 3.47 2.53
N ARG A 228 1.82 3.26 2.58
CA ARG A 228 2.85 4.25 2.20
C ARG A 228 3.39 3.92 0.81
N MET A 229 3.38 4.92 -0.06
CA MET A 229 3.95 4.84 -1.39
C MET A 229 5.22 5.68 -1.44
N GLU A 230 6.38 5.03 -1.48
CA GLU A 230 7.67 5.70 -1.67
C GLU A 230 7.89 6.08 -3.15
N PRO A 231 8.86 6.97 -3.47
CA PRO A 231 9.12 7.38 -4.84
C PRO A 231 9.35 6.20 -5.80
N GLY A 232 8.70 6.26 -6.96
CA GLY A 232 8.71 5.24 -8.01
C GLY A 232 7.76 4.06 -7.76
N SER A 233 7.13 3.96 -6.59
CA SER A 233 6.22 2.86 -6.27
C SER A 233 4.94 2.88 -7.11
N ARG A 234 4.29 1.72 -7.18
CA ARG A 234 3.05 1.55 -7.96
C ARG A 234 1.99 0.73 -7.22
N LEU A 235 0.76 1.23 -7.22
CA LEU A 235 -0.42 0.54 -6.68
C LEU A 235 -1.43 0.32 -7.80
N ASP A 236 -1.72 -0.94 -8.13
CA ASP A 236 -2.62 -1.31 -9.22
C ASP A 236 -3.92 -1.93 -8.71
N GLY A 237 -5.06 -1.60 -9.33
CA GLY A 237 -6.29 -2.36 -9.21
C GLY A 237 -6.25 -3.64 -10.04
N TYR A 238 -6.67 -4.77 -9.46
CA TYR A 238 -6.74 -6.05 -10.15
C TYR A 238 -7.85 -6.07 -11.21
N VAL A 239 -7.60 -6.83 -12.27
CA VAL A 239 -8.47 -6.98 -13.44
C VAL A 239 -9.89 -7.37 -13.07
N GLY A 240 -10.89 -6.58 -13.52
CA GLY A 240 -12.31 -6.89 -13.36
C GLY A 240 -12.79 -6.97 -11.91
N LYS A 241 -12.05 -6.37 -10.97
CA LYS A 241 -12.42 -6.29 -9.56
C LYS A 241 -12.54 -4.84 -9.13
N TYR A 242 -13.55 -4.58 -8.31
CA TYR A 242 -13.71 -3.32 -7.62
C TYR A 242 -12.92 -3.36 -6.32
N THR A 243 -12.14 -2.31 -6.07
CA THR A 243 -11.32 -2.18 -4.87
C THR A 243 -11.72 -0.91 -4.16
N TYR A 244 -12.09 -1.05 -2.88
CA TYR A 244 -12.48 0.07 -2.02
C TYR A 244 -11.44 0.17 -0.92
N LEU A 245 -10.51 1.11 -0.95
CA LEU A 245 -9.44 1.18 0.05
C LEU A 245 -9.86 2.10 1.20
N TYR A 246 -10.20 1.50 2.34
CA TYR A 246 -10.45 2.23 3.58
C TYR A 246 -9.18 2.53 4.39
N SER A 247 -8.05 1.96 4.01
CA SER A 247 -6.75 2.30 4.60
C SER A 247 -6.35 3.71 4.19
N SER A 248 -5.69 4.45 5.09
CA SER A 248 -5.06 5.72 4.71
C SER A 248 -3.95 5.46 3.69
N LEU A 249 -3.85 6.32 2.68
CA LEU A 249 -2.82 6.31 1.65
C LEU A 249 -1.90 7.51 1.84
N VAL A 250 -0.61 7.25 1.94
CA VAL A 250 0.41 8.27 2.16
C VAL A 250 1.39 8.25 1.00
N VAL A 251 1.47 9.34 0.24
CA VAL A 251 2.30 9.46 -0.97
C VAL A 251 3.56 10.27 -0.66
N PHE A 252 4.72 9.66 -0.94
CA PHE A 252 6.03 10.31 -0.85
C PHE A 252 6.62 10.46 -2.26
N GLY A 253 6.75 11.70 -2.73
CA GLY A 253 7.29 11.98 -4.06
C GLY A 253 6.39 11.43 -5.17
N ASN A 254 7.00 10.87 -6.21
CA ASN A 254 6.25 10.42 -7.39
C ASN A 254 5.81 8.97 -7.22
N ALA A 255 4.52 8.74 -7.15
CA ALA A 255 3.90 7.42 -7.05
C ALA A 255 2.92 7.22 -8.20
N THR A 256 2.75 5.98 -8.61
CA THR A 256 1.88 5.65 -9.74
C THR A 256 0.71 4.78 -9.31
N ASN A 257 -0.46 5.00 -9.90
CA ASN A 257 -1.59 4.08 -9.80
C ASN A 257 -2.12 3.72 -11.19
N ALA A 258 -2.58 2.48 -11.33
CA ALA A 258 -3.33 2.06 -12.51
C ALA A 258 -4.49 1.16 -12.13
N THR A 259 -5.50 1.16 -12.97
CA THR A 259 -6.58 0.18 -12.98
C THR A 259 -6.46 -0.61 -14.28
N ARG A 260 -6.58 -1.94 -14.20
CA ARG A 260 -6.56 -2.80 -15.38
C ARG A 260 -7.98 -3.21 -15.76
N TYR A 261 -8.31 -3.10 -17.05
CA TYR A 261 -9.54 -3.60 -17.68
C TYR A 261 -10.85 -3.26 -16.94
N ASN A 262 -11.31 -2.00 -17.05
CA ASN A 262 -12.61 -1.52 -16.55
C ASN A 262 -12.83 -1.65 -15.02
N GLY A 263 -11.76 -1.85 -14.24
CA GLY A 263 -11.80 -1.76 -12.79
C GLY A 263 -11.82 -0.32 -12.29
N PHE A 264 -12.10 -0.15 -11.00
CA PHE A 264 -11.89 1.12 -10.30
C PHE A 264 -11.20 0.88 -8.97
N VAL A 265 -10.48 1.91 -8.50
CA VAL A 265 -10.01 2.00 -7.12
C VAL A 265 -10.69 3.21 -6.47
N ASP A 266 -11.39 2.97 -5.38
CA ASP A 266 -12.06 4.00 -4.58
C ASP A 266 -11.28 4.20 -3.28
N PHE A 267 -10.59 5.33 -3.17
CA PHE A 267 -9.84 5.75 -1.98
C PHE A 267 -10.81 6.38 -0.98
N ARG A 268 -11.21 5.59 0.01
CA ARG A 268 -12.14 5.96 1.09
C ARG A 268 -11.45 6.36 2.39
N GLY A 269 -10.22 5.90 2.59
CA GLY A 269 -9.35 6.41 3.65
C GLY A 269 -8.80 7.80 3.33
N ASP A 270 -8.01 8.35 4.24
CA ASP A 270 -7.33 9.62 4.05
C ASP A 270 -6.21 9.45 3.01
N VAL A 271 -6.15 10.34 2.01
CA VAL A 271 -5.05 10.42 1.05
C VAL A 271 -4.20 11.65 1.39
N SER A 272 -2.93 11.46 1.73
CA SER A 272 -2.06 12.55 2.16
C SER A 272 -0.65 12.47 1.58
N GLY A 273 0.08 13.58 1.68
CA GLY A 273 1.52 13.63 1.40
C GLY A 273 1.92 14.66 0.36
N THR A 274 3.18 14.62 -0.05
CA THR A 274 3.79 15.61 -0.96
C THR A 274 4.38 14.91 -2.18
N GLY A 275 4.07 15.40 -3.37
CA GLY A 275 4.57 14.86 -4.64
C GLY A 275 3.45 14.62 -5.64
N GLU A 276 3.66 13.66 -6.53
CA GLU A 276 2.78 13.41 -7.67
C GLU A 276 2.20 12.00 -7.61
N PHE A 277 0.88 11.90 -7.59
CA PHE A 277 0.13 10.66 -7.75
C PHE A 277 -0.35 10.55 -9.21
N VAL A 278 0.41 9.80 -10.00
CA VAL A 278 0.19 9.65 -11.43
C VAL A 278 -0.73 8.49 -11.72
N LYS A 279 -1.77 8.72 -12.51
CA LYS A 279 -2.72 7.70 -12.93
C LYS A 279 -2.47 7.30 -14.38
N ILE A 280 -2.16 6.03 -14.61
CA ILE A 280 -1.80 5.48 -15.94
C ILE A 280 -2.68 4.30 -16.35
N ASN A 281 -3.99 4.53 -16.47
CA ASN A 281 -4.88 3.45 -16.87
C ASN A 281 -4.62 3.04 -18.32
N SER A 282 -4.44 1.74 -18.55
CA SER A 282 -4.28 1.18 -19.90
C SER A 282 -5.61 1.04 -20.65
N ALA A 283 -6.74 1.22 -19.97
CA ALA A 283 -8.08 1.19 -20.54
C ALA A 283 -8.81 2.51 -20.25
N ALA A 284 -9.50 3.05 -21.26
CA ALA A 284 -10.19 4.34 -21.19
C ALA A 284 -11.23 4.46 -20.05
N ASN A 285 -11.80 3.33 -19.60
CA ASN A 285 -12.86 3.33 -18.59
C ASN A 285 -12.35 3.11 -17.16
N GLY A 286 -11.04 2.96 -16.96
CA GLY A 286 -10.47 2.83 -15.62
C GLY A 286 -10.74 4.10 -14.81
N THR A 287 -11.34 3.97 -13.61
CA THR A 287 -11.71 5.14 -12.80
C THR A 287 -11.06 5.10 -11.43
N ASN A 288 -10.54 6.23 -10.96
CA ASN A 288 -10.19 6.43 -9.55
C ASN A 288 -11.21 7.34 -8.90
N TYR A 289 -11.74 6.91 -7.76
CA TYR A 289 -12.60 7.72 -6.92
C TYR A 289 -11.83 8.11 -5.66
N PHE A 290 -11.97 9.37 -5.26
CA PHE A 290 -11.52 9.87 -3.96
C PHE A 290 -12.74 10.30 -3.20
N THR A 291 -13.08 9.59 -2.12
CA THR A 291 -14.34 9.79 -1.40
C THR A 291 -14.18 9.83 0.12
N GLY A 292 -12.94 9.66 0.60
CA GLY A 292 -12.52 9.96 1.97
C GLY A 292 -12.06 11.40 2.14
N THR A 293 -10.89 11.56 2.76
CA THR A 293 -10.21 12.85 2.94
C THR A 293 -9.04 12.98 1.97
N ILE A 294 -8.73 14.19 1.52
CA ILE A 294 -7.44 14.52 0.92
C ILE A 294 -6.77 15.60 1.77
N SER A 295 -5.55 15.34 2.22
CA SER A 295 -4.73 16.26 3.01
C SER A 295 -3.39 16.47 2.31
N PRO A 296 -3.26 17.47 1.42
CA PRO A 296 -1.99 17.75 0.77
C PRO A 296 -0.91 18.09 1.80
N GLY A 297 0.31 17.64 1.55
CA GLY A 297 1.48 18.01 2.35
C GLY A 297 1.78 17.11 3.56
N PHE A 298 3.07 17.07 3.93
CA PHE A 298 3.52 16.81 5.30
C PHE A 298 4.06 18.14 5.83
N SER A 299 3.20 19.03 6.35
CA SER A 299 3.38 20.51 6.35
C SER A 299 3.04 21.15 5.00
N ALA A 300 3.10 22.48 4.90
CA ALA A 300 2.93 23.26 3.67
C ALA A 300 3.50 22.54 2.45
N GLY A 301 2.63 22.02 1.60
CA GLY A 301 3.06 21.18 0.49
C GLY A 301 2.01 20.96 -0.59
N THR A 302 2.48 20.52 -1.75
CA THR A 302 1.64 20.23 -2.91
C THR A 302 1.50 18.73 -3.08
N LEU A 303 0.26 18.26 -3.17
CA LEU A 303 -0.09 16.95 -3.71
C LEU A 303 -0.67 17.15 -5.10
N THR A 304 0.00 16.61 -6.11
CA THR A 304 -0.45 16.65 -7.49
C THR A 304 -1.12 15.32 -7.85
N ILE A 305 -2.34 15.35 -8.38
CA ILE A 305 -2.98 14.20 -9.01
C ILE A 305 -2.92 14.42 -10.53
N ASN A 306 -2.22 13.53 -11.22
CA ASN A 306 -1.99 13.62 -12.66
C ASN A 306 -2.74 12.52 -13.41
N GLU A 307 -3.71 12.90 -14.24
CA GLU A 307 -4.49 12.01 -15.09
C GLU A 307 -3.82 11.80 -16.45
N LEU A 308 -2.93 10.80 -16.56
CA LEU A 308 -2.36 10.40 -17.85
C LEU A 308 -3.20 9.35 -18.60
N GLY A 309 -4.21 8.77 -17.95
CA GLY A 309 -5.16 7.87 -18.59
C GLY A 309 -6.33 7.41 -17.70
N GLY A 310 -7.52 7.27 -18.31
CA GLY A 310 -8.80 6.94 -17.66
C GLY A 310 -9.45 8.16 -16.98
N VAL A 311 -10.40 7.97 -16.06
CA VAL A 311 -11.11 9.07 -15.35
C VAL A 311 -10.77 9.19 -13.85
N THR A 312 -10.67 10.40 -13.33
CA THR A 312 -10.45 10.71 -11.91
C THR A 312 -11.65 11.50 -11.40
N ARG A 313 -12.24 11.02 -10.31
CA ARG A 313 -13.40 11.64 -9.66
C ARG A 313 -13.04 12.06 -8.24
N ILE A 314 -13.18 13.37 -7.98
CA ILE A 314 -12.95 14.00 -6.68
C ILE A 314 -14.33 14.15 -6.02
N GLY A 315 -14.68 13.20 -5.16
CA GLY A 315 -16.02 13.04 -4.60
C GLY A 315 -17.02 12.38 -5.54
N MET A 316 -18.18 11.99 -4.98
CA MET A 316 -19.33 11.49 -5.74
C MET A 316 -20.66 11.85 -5.05
N PRO A 317 -21.79 11.86 -5.78
CA PRO A 317 -23.10 12.10 -5.17
C PRO A 317 -23.37 11.18 -3.97
N GLY A 318 -23.73 11.77 -2.83
CA GLY A 318 -23.97 11.06 -1.58
C GLY A 318 -22.72 10.65 -0.79
N THR A 319 -21.53 10.78 -1.38
CA THR A 319 -20.23 10.54 -0.69
C THR A 319 -19.23 11.64 -1.10
N PRO A 320 -19.38 12.88 -0.59
CA PRO A 320 -18.47 13.96 -0.92
C PRO A 320 -17.09 13.72 -0.31
N VAL A 321 -16.05 14.10 -1.04
CA VAL A 321 -14.67 14.10 -0.52
C VAL A 321 -14.45 15.32 0.37
N THR A 322 -13.61 15.20 1.38
CA THR A 322 -13.22 16.35 2.23
C THR A 322 -11.77 16.72 2.02
N LEU A 323 -11.51 17.96 1.62
CA LEU A 323 -10.16 18.51 1.57
C LEU A 323 -9.81 19.09 2.95
N GLN A 324 -8.73 18.63 3.57
CA GLN A 324 -8.18 19.24 4.79
C GLN A 324 -6.98 20.10 4.41
N ILE A 325 -7.07 21.38 4.71
CA ILE A 325 -6.16 22.41 4.19
C ILE A 325 -5.55 23.21 5.35
N GLU A 326 -4.23 23.15 5.50
CA GLU A 326 -3.41 24.10 6.25
C GLU A 326 -2.95 25.25 5.33
N ASP A 327 -2.31 26.26 5.90
CA ASP A 327 -1.72 27.36 5.14
C ASP A 327 -0.62 26.82 4.22
N LYS A 328 -0.69 27.23 2.95
CA LYS A 328 0.23 26.84 1.86
C LYS A 328 0.09 25.40 1.38
N ASP A 329 -0.90 24.65 1.86
CA ASP A 329 -1.27 23.37 1.25
C ASP A 329 -1.95 23.59 -0.10
N GLN A 330 -1.62 22.73 -1.06
CA GLN A 330 -2.17 22.77 -2.40
C GLN A 330 -2.48 21.36 -2.92
N LEU A 331 -3.71 21.15 -3.36
CA LEU A 331 -4.09 20.06 -4.25
C LEU A 331 -4.02 20.55 -5.68
N GLU A 332 -3.17 19.93 -6.49
CA GLU A 332 -3.06 20.24 -7.92
C GLU A 332 -3.64 19.09 -8.75
N LEU A 333 -4.56 19.38 -9.67
CA LEU A 333 -5.19 18.41 -10.55
C LEU A 333 -4.78 18.68 -12.00
N ILE A 334 -3.94 17.84 -12.60
CA ILE A 334 -3.42 18.07 -13.94
C ILE A 334 -3.88 16.99 -14.93
N ASN A 335 -3.99 17.39 -16.20
CA ASN A 335 -4.39 16.55 -17.33
C ASN A 335 -5.78 15.91 -17.18
N MET A 336 -6.66 16.53 -16.39
CA MET A 336 -8.03 16.07 -16.20
C MET A 336 -8.81 16.15 -17.52
N ASP A 337 -9.41 15.04 -17.96
CA ASP A 337 -10.19 14.98 -19.21
C ASP A 337 -11.52 15.75 -19.11
N GLU A 338 -12.04 15.89 -17.90
CA GLU A 338 -13.30 16.59 -17.59
C GLU A 338 -13.07 17.81 -16.67
N ALA A 339 -14.05 18.71 -16.67
CA ALA A 339 -14.11 19.79 -15.69
C ALA A 339 -14.23 19.22 -14.26
N VAL A 340 -13.58 19.87 -13.30
CA VAL A 340 -13.62 19.47 -11.89
C VAL A 340 -14.90 20.02 -11.26
N ASP A 341 -15.88 19.14 -11.01
CA ASP A 341 -17.14 19.50 -10.36
C ASP A 341 -17.00 19.56 -8.82
N LEU A 342 -17.16 20.76 -8.26
CA LEU A 342 -17.01 21.02 -6.83
C LEU A 342 -18.25 20.68 -6.00
N THR A 343 -19.36 20.29 -6.64
CA THR A 343 -20.64 19.95 -5.97
C THR A 343 -20.51 18.79 -4.99
N ASN A 344 -19.47 17.95 -5.10
CA ASN A 344 -19.20 16.83 -4.19
C ASN A 344 -17.89 17.00 -3.40
N VAL A 345 -17.44 18.24 -3.22
CA VAL A 345 -16.19 18.57 -2.52
C VAL A 345 -16.48 19.44 -1.31
N ASN A 346 -16.17 18.92 -0.13
CA ASN A 346 -16.11 19.70 1.11
C ASN A 346 -14.68 20.23 1.31
N VAL A 347 -14.54 21.35 2.01
CA VAL A 347 -13.25 21.83 2.51
C VAL A 347 -13.32 22.11 4.00
N LYS A 348 -12.25 21.76 4.71
CA LYS A 348 -12.02 22.10 6.11
C LYS A 348 -10.68 22.80 6.25
N PHE A 349 -10.69 24.05 6.70
CA PHE A 349 -9.48 24.83 6.96
C PHE A 349 -9.00 24.60 8.39
N LEU A 350 -7.75 24.16 8.54
CA LEU A 350 -7.16 23.80 9.83
C LEU A 350 -6.35 24.95 10.46
N THR A 351 -5.82 25.87 9.64
CA THR A 351 -5.02 27.01 10.09
C THR A 351 -5.45 28.31 9.40
N SER A 352 -5.05 29.45 9.96
CA SER A 352 -5.18 30.75 9.29
C SER A 352 -4.21 30.87 8.13
N THR A 353 -4.59 31.59 7.08
CA THR A 353 -3.70 31.93 5.97
C THR A 353 -2.72 33.02 6.35
N GLU A 354 -1.59 33.08 5.65
CA GLU A 354 -0.64 34.19 5.80
C GLU A 354 -1.36 35.57 5.60
N PRO A 355 -1.17 36.56 6.50
CA PRO A 355 -1.89 37.83 6.40
C PRO A 355 -1.68 38.55 5.06
N GLY A 356 -2.78 38.92 4.41
CA GLY A 356 -2.76 39.63 3.13
C GLY A 356 -2.54 38.73 1.91
N THR A 357 -2.49 37.41 2.08
CA THR A 357 -2.38 36.45 0.98
C THR A 357 -3.68 35.64 0.80
N THR A 358 -3.82 35.05 -0.37
CA THR A 358 -4.81 34.02 -0.67
C THR A 358 -4.09 32.68 -0.72
N ASN A 359 -4.54 31.70 0.07
CA ASN A 359 -4.09 30.32 -0.11
C ASN A 359 -4.87 29.69 -1.27
N TRP A 360 -4.24 29.53 -2.44
CA TRP A 360 -4.80 28.86 -3.61
C TRP A 360 -4.68 27.34 -3.45
N PHE A 361 -5.51 26.79 -2.57
CA PHE A 361 -5.40 25.41 -2.10
C PHE A 361 -5.83 24.36 -3.13
N LEU A 362 -6.53 24.75 -4.20
CA LEU A 362 -6.88 23.86 -5.30
C LEU A 362 -6.54 24.54 -6.62
N THR A 363 -5.76 23.87 -7.45
CA THR A 363 -5.49 24.30 -8.84
C THR A 363 -5.80 23.16 -9.79
N CYS A 364 -6.30 23.47 -10.97
CA CYS A 364 -6.56 22.46 -12.00
C CYS A 364 -6.18 22.97 -13.39
N THR A 365 -5.64 22.10 -14.24
CA THR A 365 -5.38 22.45 -15.65
C THR A 365 -6.65 22.42 -16.49
N SER A 366 -7.68 21.70 -16.03
CA SER A 366 -9.05 21.81 -16.55
C SER A 366 -9.79 22.97 -15.87
N THR A 367 -11.08 23.15 -16.16
CA THR A 367 -11.89 24.18 -15.50
C THR A 367 -12.54 23.63 -14.24
N ALA A 368 -12.51 24.38 -13.13
CA ALA A 368 -13.31 24.14 -11.95
C ALA A 368 -14.74 24.71 -12.15
N VAL A 369 -15.75 23.91 -11.85
CA VAL A 369 -17.16 24.28 -12.01
C VAL A 369 -17.96 24.09 -10.73
N ASN A 370 -19.03 24.87 -10.59
CA ASN A 370 -19.91 24.92 -9.41
C ASN A 370 -19.21 25.38 -8.12
N GLY A 371 -19.97 25.48 -7.03
CA GLY A 371 -19.46 25.82 -5.70
C GLY A 371 -19.12 24.57 -4.89
N LEU A 372 -18.31 24.74 -3.85
CA LEU A 372 -18.02 23.68 -2.88
C LEU A 372 -19.31 23.24 -2.17
N ASN A 373 -19.42 21.94 -1.89
CA ASN A 373 -20.54 21.35 -1.17
C ASN A 373 -20.65 21.84 0.28
N GLY A 374 -19.51 22.05 0.93
CA GLY A 374 -19.44 22.47 2.33
C GLY A 374 -18.10 23.13 2.64
N ILE A 375 -18.14 24.14 3.52
CA ILE A 375 -16.96 24.88 3.98
C ILE A 375 -16.98 24.87 5.51
N GLU A 376 -15.93 24.32 6.11
CA GLU A 376 -15.73 24.26 7.56
C GLU A 376 -14.43 24.97 7.95
N TYR A 377 -14.42 25.59 9.12
CA TYR A 377 -13.25 26.21 9.72
C TYR A 377 -12.97 25.57 11.08
N ALA A 378 -11.71 25.32 11.41
CA ALA A 378 -11.33 24.91 12.76
C ALA A 378 -11.78 25.96 13.80
N PRO A 379 -12.01 25.58 15.07
CA PRO A 379 -12.51 26.49 16.09
C PRO A 379 -11.69 27.78 16.19
N GLY A 380 -12.38 28.93 16.20
CA GLY A 380 -11.74 30.25 16.28
C GLY A 380 -11.20 30.79 14.95
N LEU A 381 -11.49 30.12 13.82
CA LEU A 381 -11.17 30.59 12.47
C LEU A 381 -12.43 30.94 11.68
N THR A 382 -12.29 31.88 10.76
CA THR A 382 -13.31 32.22 9.75
C THR A 382 -12.64 32.69 8.48
N GLY A 383 -13.34 32.68 7.35
CA GLY A 383 -12.74 33.08 6.09
C GLY A 383 -13.71 33.32 4.96
N VAL A 384 -13.14 33.50 3.77
CA VAL A 384 -13.88 33.62 2.51
C VAL A 384 -13.19 32.76 1.46
N VAL A 385 -13.98 31.99 0.71
CA VAL A 385 -13.52 31.21 -0.45
C VAL A 385 -13.72 32.03 -1.73
N MET A 386 -12.75 31.94 -2.63
CA MET A 386 -12.71 32.62 -3.92
C MET A 386 -12.55 31.58 -5.03
N TYR A 387 -13.21 31.84 -6.16
CA TYR A 387 -13.24 30.95 -7.31
C TYR A 387 -12.71 31.66 -8.55
N GLU A 388 -11.77 31.02 -9.23
CA GLU A 388 -11.34 31.33 -10.59
C GLU A 388 -11.53 30.07 -11.46
N ALA A 389 -11.41 30.23 -12.78
CA ALA A 389 -11.69 29.13 -13.71
C ALA A 389 -10.75 27.93 -13.51
N ASP A 390 -9.50 28.17 -13.12
CA ASP A 390 -8.42 27.19 -13.00
C ASP A 390 -7.98 26.96 -11.54
N ARG A 391 -8.61 27.62 -10.56
CA ARG A 391 -8.20 27.53 -9.15
C ARG A 391 -9.26 27.99 -8.16
N VAL A 392 -9.19 27.43 -6.96
CA VAL A 392 -9.99 27.82 -5.80
C VAL A 392 -9.04 28.19 -4.67
N GLY A 393 -9.34 29.29 -3.99
CA GLY A 393 -8.51 29.79 -2.89
C GLY A 393 -9.32 30.30 -1.73
N ALA A 394 -8.66 30.54 -0.61
CA ALA A 394 -9.30 31.11 0.57
C ALA A 394 -8.40 32.12 1.28
N VAL A 395 -9.03 33.06 1.99
CA VAL A 395 -8.41 33.85 3.06
C VAL A 395 -9.03 33.41 4.37
N VAL A 396 -8.23 32.92 5.31
CA VAL A 396 -8.69 32.40 6.60
C VAL A 396 -7.98 33.17 7.71
N VAL A 397 -8.75 33.71 8.65
CA VAL A 397 -8.24 34.53 9.75
C VAL A 397 -8.82 34.10 11.09
N PRO A 398 -8.14 34.39 12.21
CA PRO A 398 -8.72 34.19 13.54
C PRO A 398 -9.97 35.07 13.77
N GLU A 399 -10.95 34.58 14.54
CA GLU A 399 -12.22 35.24 14.83
C GLU A 399 -12.16 36.62 15.54
N PRO A 400 -11.05 37.12 16.12
CA PRO A 400 -10.94 38.55 16.47
C PRO A 400 -10.78 39.48 15.25
N ALA A 401 -10.40 38.95 14.08
CA ALA A 401 -10.00 39.72 12.90
C ALA A 401 -11.13 39.96 11.87
N VAL A 402 -12.37 39.58 12.19
CA VAL A 402 -13.54 39.72 11.29
C VAL A 402 -13.78 41.17 10.84
N PHE A 403 -13.46 42.15 11.69
CA PHE A 403 -13.55 43.57 11.35
C PHE A 403 -12.62 44.00 10.20
N MET A 404 -11.51 43.28 9.98
CA MET A 404 -10.59 43.52 8.86
C MET A 404 -11.04 42.84 7.55
N LEU A 405 -11.72 41.69 7.64
CA LEU A 405 -12.30 40.99 6.48
C LEU A 405 -13.39 41.82 5.80
N GLY A 406 -14.23 42.51 6.59
CA GLY A 406 -15.22 43.45 6.07
C GLY A 406 -14.58 44.60 5.27
N ALA A 407 -13.43 45.12 5.70
CA ALA A 407 -12.71 46.17 4.99
C ALA A 407 -12.05 45.66 3.68
N LEU A 408 -11.54 44.43 3.66
CA LEU A 408 -10.94 43.80 2.48
C LEU A 408 -11.98 43.40 1.43
N ALA A 409 -13.15 42.88 1.83
CA ALA A 409 -14.26 42.58 0.92
C ALA A 409 -14.79 43.86 0.24
N VAL A 410 -14.85 44.98 0.98
CA VAL A 410 -15.21 46.30 0.44
C VAL A 410 -14.13 46.81 -0.53
N LEU A 411 -12.84 46.64 -0.23
CA LEU A 411 -11.75 47.02 -1.13
C LEU A 411 -11.71 46.17 -2.42
N ALA A 412 -12.00 44.87 -2.34
CA ALA A 412 -12.10 43.99 -3.51
C ALA A 412 -13.31 44.35 -4.40
N ALA A 413 -14.46 44.68 -3.80
CA ALA A 413 -15.64 45.18 -4.51
C ALA A 413 -15.37 46.54 -5.19
N ILE A 414 -14.65 47.45 -4.52
CA ILE A 414 -14.26 48.76 -5.07
C ILE A 414 -13.24 48.61 -6.22
N LYS A 415 -12.29 47.67 -6.12
CA LYS A 415 -11.35 47.36 -7.23
C LYS A 415 -12.07 46.76 -8.43
N ARG A 416 -13.09 45.92 -8.23
CA ARG A 416 -13.92 45.35 -9.30
C ARG A 416 -14.74 46.44 -10.01
N GLN A 417 -15.38 47.34 -9.26
CA GLN A 417 -16.10 48.48 -9.85
C GLN A 417 -15.18 49.43 -10.63
N ARG A 418 -13.95 49.70 -10.17
CA ARG A 418 -13.02 50.58 -10.90
C ARG A 418 -12.53 50.01 -12.24
N ARG A 419 -12.52 48.68 -12.42
CA ARG A 419 -12.09 48.03 -13.67
C ARG A 419 -13.16 48.09 -14.77
N ASP A 420 -14.44 48.20 -14.40
CA ASP A 420 -15.55 48.31 -15.35
C ASP A 420 -15.77 49.74 -15.88
N TRP A 421 -15.21 50.76 -15.22
CA TRP A 421 -15.33 52.17 -15.63
C TRP A 421 -14.27 52.61 -16.65
N THR A 422 -13.26 51.80 -16.95
CA THR A 422 -12.16 52.16 -17.88
C THR A 422 -12.30 51.57 -19.28
N LYS A 423 -13.51 51.17 -19.73
CA LYS A 423 -13.77 50.92 -21.16
C LYS A 423 -14.43 52.16 -21.79
N PRO A 424 -13.73 52.96 -22.63
CA PRO A 424 -14.38 53.98 -23.44
C PRO A 424 -15.04 53.29 -24.64
N GLY A 425 -16.33 53.00 -24.51
CA GLY A 425 -17.21 52.76 -25.65
C GLY A 425 -17.88 54.08 -26.05
N ALA A 426 -17.31 54.79 -27.00
CA ALA A 426 -17.98 55.91 -27.67
C ALA A 426 -18.23 55.56 -29.13
N THR A 427 -19.32 54.84 -29.38
CA THR A 427 -20.03 54.88 -30.67
C THR A 427 -20.63 56.27 -30.83
N ARG A 428 -20.14 57.06 -31.78
CA ARG A 428 -20.86 58.23 -32.32
C ARG A 428 -21.38 57.88 -33.70
N TRP A 429 -22.69 58.05 -33.84
CA TRP A 429 -23.42 58.12 -35.09
C TRP A 429 -23.04 59.39 -35.86
N SER A 430 -22.64 59.23 -37.11
CA SER A 430 -23.02 60.02 -38.29
C SER A 430 -22.45 59.36 -39.53
#